data_AF-A0A8X6MQ21-F1
#
_entry.id   AF-A0A8X6MQ21-F1
#
_cell.length_a   1.000
_cell.length_b   1.000
_cell.length_c   1.000
_cell.angle_alpha   90.00
_cell.angle_beta   90.00
_cell.angle_gamma   90.00
#
_symmetry.space_group_name_H-M   'P 1'
#
loop_
_entity.id
_entity.type
_entity.pdbx_description
1 polymer ?
#
loop_
_entity_poly.entity_id
_entity_poly.type
_entity_poly.pdbx_seq_one_letter_code
_entity_poly.pdbx_strand_id
1 'polypeptide(L)'
;MASVNDTTLEFFSKATPAQWSYMFSKYKDAVKAKAARRTKKGGPEELIRMDAWYQEELPKLIHSRKEPYVTHEELVQLTKWKLMREKFRPNLIDLVRINTEKAVTTHSKKAFKRLPNLAGAIAMLTCLKGVGPASASAILAAAYPEQAPFMADECMLSTPGVETMDYTVAEYLNYTMELKKKSDHLNSLDSSQTWNPHQIELALWAHFVAGSLDQSILSNLPTPEDLPQSNVNEEQEKSEQPKAEEKPKSTLQDEDSIDTVDSFVSSSGEASNDAPEFAYTHTDKEKGNKDNGLEPPTKKCRV
;
A
#
# COMPACT_ATOMS: atom_id res chain seq x y z
N MET A 1 15.45 -15.49 12.71
CA MET A 1 14.25 -16.00 12.02
C MET A 1 13.02 -15.69 12.84
N ALA A 2 11.86 -15.61 12.20
CA ALA A 2 10.62 -15.30 12.91
C ALA A 2 10.07 -16.53 13.67
N SER A 3 9.46 -16.30 14.83
CA SER A 3 8.82 -17.34 15.66
C SER A 3 7.28 -17.25 15.62
N VAL A 4 6.59 -18.26 16.18
CA VAL A 4 5.12 -18.31 16.26
C VAL A 4 4.53 -17.14 17.07
N ASN A 5 5.29 -16.61 18.04
CA ASN A 5 4.84 -15.52 18.91
C ASN A 5 5.23 -14.14 18.39
N ASP A 6 5.95 -14.07 17.27
CA ASP A 6 6.44 -12.81 16.74
C ASP A 6 5.26 -11.94 16.28
N THR A 7 5.34 -10.65 16.61
CA THR A 7 4.40 -9.69 16.01
C THR A 7 4.64 -9.60 14.51
N THR A 8 3.66 -9.12 13.76
CA THR A 8 3.84 -8.97 12.30
C THR A 8 4.99 -8.00 11.94
N LEU A 9 5.31 -7.02 12.80
CA LEU A 9 6.50 -6.17 12.65
C LEU A 9 7.81 -6.95 12.80
N GLU A 10 7.87 -7.88 13.76
CA GLU A 10 9.03 -8.75 13.95
C GLU A 10 9.16 -9.74 12.79
N PHE A 11 8.05 -10.32 12.32
CA PHE A 11 8.02 -11.15 11.12
C PHE A 11 8.58 -10.38 9.92
N PHE A 12 8.13 -9.15 9.68
CA PHE A 12 8.61 -8.34 8.57
C PHE A 12 10.14 -8.17 8.58
N SER A 13 10.71 -8.03 9.77
CA SER A 13 12.14 -7.76 9.98
C SER A 13 13.00 -9.03 9.98
N LYS A 14 12.52 -10.12 10.60
CA LYS A 14 13.33 -11.30 10.94
C LYS A 14 13.02 -12.55 10.09
N ALA A 15 11.93 -12.57 9.33
CA ALA A 15 11.50 -13.74 8.58
C ALA A 15 12.44 -14.06 7.40
N THR A 16 12.71 -15.34 7.19
CA THR A 16 13.51 -15.83 6.05
C THR A 16 12.70 -15.87 4.76
N PRO A 17 13.34 -15.96 3.58
CA PRO A 17 12.61 -16.13 2.31
C PRO A 17 11.61 -17.28 2.34
N ALA A 18 11.98 -18.45 2.89
CA ALA A 18 11.08 -19.58 3.01
C ALA A 18 9.89 -19.33 3.94
N GLN A 19 10.07 -18.58 5.03
CA GLN A 19 8.96 -18.18 5.91
C GLN A 19 7.99 -17.23 5.19
N TRP A 20 8.50 -16.31 4.37
CA TRP A 20 7.67 -15.48 3.49
C TRP A 20 6.89 -16.33 2.48
N SER A 21 7.57 -17.23 1.77
CA SER A 21 6.94 -18.12 0.77
C SER A 21 5.87 -19.00 1.40
N TYR A 22 6.15 -19.54 2.58
CA TYR A 22 5.18 -20.30 3.37
C TYR A 22 3.95 -19.44 3.70
N MET A 23 4.13 -18.24 4.26
CA MET A 23 2.99 -17.39 4.63
C MET A 23 2.16 -16.96 3.41
N PHE A 24 2.82 -16.66 2.28
CA PHE A 24 2.12 -16.40 1.03
C PHE A 24 1.30 -17.61 0.56
N SER A 25 1.84 -18.83 0.66
CA SER A 25 1.12 -20.06 0.33
C SER A 25 -0.11 -20.29 1.21
N LYS A 26 -0.10 -19.77 2.45
CA LYS A 26 -1.20 -19.85 3.42
C LYS A 26 -2.23 -18.75 3.29
N TYR A 27 -2.09 -17.84 2.33
CA TYR A 27 -3.05 -16.76 2.11
C TYR A 27 -4.49 -17.26 2.00
N LYS A 28 -4.75 -18.30 1.20
CA LYS A 28 -6.10 -18.88 1.04
C LYS A 28 -6.64 -19.49 2.35
N ASP A 29 -5.76 -20.04 3.20
CA ASP A 29 -6.17 -20.59 4.49
C ASP A 29 -6.49 -19.47 5.49
N ALA A 30 -5.71 -18.37 5.49
CA ALA A 30 -6.03 -17.17 6.26
C ALA A 30 -7.38 -16.55 5.85
N VAL A 31 -7.68 -16.51 4.54
CA VAL A 31 -9.00 -16.07 4.04
C VAL A 31 -10.11 -16.97 4.56
N LYS A 32 -9.96 -18.30 4.54
CA LYS A 32 -10.94 -19.24 5.11
C LYS A 32 -11.12 -19.02 6.62
N ALA A 33 -10.04 -18.84 7.37
CA ALA A 33 -10.10 -18.58 8.80
C ALA A 33 -10.88 -17.29 9.11
N LYS A 34 -10.64 -16.22 8.34
CA LYS A 34 -11.41 -14.96 8.44
C LYS A 34 -12.87 -15.16 8.03
N ALA A 35 -13.12 -15.88 6.94
CA ALA A 35 -14.45 -16.17 6.42
C ALA A 35 -15.31 -16.96 7.41
N ALA A 36 -14.73 -17.94 8.12
CA ALA A 36 -15.42 -18.74 9.13
C ALA A 36 -15.99 -17.91 10.30
N ARG A 37 -15.47 -16.71 10.54
CA ARG A 37 -15.98 -15.78 11.57
C ARG A 37 -17.18 -14.97 11.11
N ARG A 38 -17.57 -15.05 9.83
CA ARG A 38 -18.69 -14.28 9.27
C ARG A 38 -20.01 -15.02 9.45
N THR A 39 -20.97 -14.38 10.12
CA THR A 39 -22.27 -14.97 10.50
C THR A 39 -23.50 -14.24 9.93
N LYS A 40 -23.32 -13.18 9.15
CA LYS A 40 -24.39 -12.33 8.57
C LYS A 40 -24.32 -12.35 7.03
N LYS A 41 -25.18 -11.56 6.35
CA LYS A 41 -25.12 -11.32 4.89
C LYS A 41 -23.67 -11.11 4.44
N GLY A 42 -23.20 -11.88 3.47
CA GLY A 42 -21.77 -12.06 3.23
C GLY A 42 -21.17 -13.18 4.06
N GLY A 43 -21.73 -14.40 3.96
CA GLY A 43 -21.27 -15.59 4.67
C GLY A 43 -19.87 -16.05 4.26
N PRO A 44 -19.35 -17.14 4.85
CA PRO A 44 -18.00 -17.63 4.58
C PRO A 44 -17.71 -17.85 3.09
N GLU A 45 -18.66 -18.45 2.36
CA GLU A 45 -18.55 -18.74 0.93
C GLU A 45 -18.50 -17.47 0.09
N GLU A 46 -19.17 -16.40 0.52
CA GLU A 46 -19.19 -15.14 -0.21
C GLU A 46 -17.82 -14.45 -0.15
N LEU A 47 -17.19 -14.38 1.04
CA LEU A 47 -15.84 -13.81 1.14
C LEU A 47 -14.83 -14.61 0.31
N ILE A 48 -14.85 -15.94 0.40
CA ILE A 48 -13.93 -16.80 -0.37
C ILE A 48 -14.11 -16.58 -1.87
N ARG A 49 -15.36 -16.56 -2.36
CA ARG A 49 -15.66 -16.32 -3.78
C ARG A 49 -15.25 -14.92 -4.22
N MET A 50 -15.52 -13.90 -3.41
CA MET A 50 -15.16 -12.52 -3.72
C MET A 50 -13.65 -12.32 -3.76
N ASP A 51 -12.92 -13.00 -2.87
CA ASP A 51 -11.46 -12.94 -2.83
C ASP A 51 -10.84 -13.63 -4.04
N ALA A 52 -11.31 -14.83 -4.40
CA ALA A 52 -10.89 -15.51 -5.62
C ALA A 52 -11.15 -14.64 -6.87
N TRP A 53 -12.31 -14.01 -6.96
CA TRP A 53 -12.61 -13.07 -8.03
C TRP A 53 -11.62 -11.89 -8.06
N TYR A 54 -11.34 -11.26 -6.91
CA TYR A 54 -10.46 -10.11 -6.84
C TYR A 54 -9.00 -10.46 -7.19
N GLN A 55 -8.49 -11.59 -6.69
CA GLN A 55 -7.09 -11.97 -6.88
C GLN A 55 -6.82 -12.65 -8.23
N GLU A 56 -7.79 -13.41 -8.78
CA GLU A 56 -7.54 -14.31 -9.91
C GLU A 56 -8.32 -13.96 -11.18
N GLU A 57 -9.50 -13.33 -11.08
CA GLU A 57 -10.37 -13.03 -12.22
C GLU A 57 -10.27 -11.56 -12.65
N LEU A 58 -10.42 -10.63 -11.71
CA LEU A 58 -10.41 -9.19 -11.98
C LEU A 58 -9.14 -8.71 -12.70
N PRO A 59 -7.92 -9.14 -12.34
CA PRO A 59 -6.72 -8.75 -13.06
C PRO A 59 -6.78 -9.16 -14.54
N LYS A 60 -7.31 -10.37 -14.84
CA LYS A 60 -7.47 -10.86 -16.22
C LYS A 60 -8.51 -10.06 -16.97
N LEU A 61 -9.63 -9.72 -16.34
CA LEU A 61 -10.69 -8.89 -16.93
C LEU A 61 -10.15 -7.49 -17.30
N ILE A 62 -9.41 -6.85 -16.39
CA ILE A 62 -8.80 -5.54 -16.61
C ILE A 62 -7.87 -5.57 -17.83
N HIS A 63 -7.01 -6.58 -17.95
CA HIS A 63 -6.03 -6.68 -19.04
C HIS A 63 -6.57 -7.28 -20.34
N SER A 64 -7.76 -7.92 -20.32
CA SER A 64 -8.41 -8.41 -21.54
C SER A 64 -8.92 -7.27 -22.44
N ARG A 65 -9.03 -6.06 -21.89
CA ARG A 65 -9.50 -4.86 -22.59
C ARG A 65 -8.37 -4.26 -23.42
N LYS A 66 -8.71 -3.70 -24.58
CA LYS A 66 -7.75 -3.00 -25.46
C LYS A 66 -6.90 -1.97 -24.71
N GLU A 67 -7.52 -1.26 -23.78
CA GLU A 67 -6.86 -0.39 -22.83
C GLU A 67 -7.32 -0.84 -21.44
N PRO A 68 -6.44 -1.12 -20.47
CA PRO A 68 -6.84 -1.51 -19.14
C PRO A 68 -7.71 -0.45 -18.46
N TYR A 69 -8.81 -0.88 -17.84
CA TYR A 69 -9.71 -0.06 -17.02
C TYR A 69 -10.59 -0.93 -16.13
N VAL A 70 -11.28 -0.32 -15.17
CA VAL A 70 -12.27 -0.98 -14.30
C VAL A 70 -13.67 -0.44 -14.65
N THR A 71 -14.69 -1.30 -14.69
CA THR A 71 -16.10 -0.89 -14.89
C THR A 71 -16.75 -0.43 -13.59
N HIS A 72 -17.93 0.19 -13.66
CA HIS A 72 -18.71 0.53 -12.46
C HIS A 72 -19.07 -0.71 -11.64
N GLU A 73 -19.52 -1.79 -12.28
CA GLU A 73 -19.90 -3.02 -11.60
C GLU A 73 -18.71 -3.64 -10.87
N GLU A 74 -17.54 -3.66 -11.53
CA GLU A 74 -16.29 -4.13 -10.93
C GLU A 74 -15.86 -3.26 -9.76
N LEU A 75 -15.99 -1.93 -9.86
CA LEU A 75 -15.70 -1.02 -8.75
C LEU A 75 -16.62 -1.27 -7.54
N VAL A 76 -17.91 -1.48 -7.78
CA VAL A 76 -18.88 -1.82 -6.72
C VAL A 76 -18.53 -3.17 -6.09
N GLN A 77 -18.18 -4.18 -6.90
CA GLN A 77 -17.83 -5.52 -6.43
C GLN A 77 -16.51 -5.52 -5.64
N LEU A 78 -15.49 -4.80 -6.12
CA LEU A 78 -14.22 -4.58 -5.41
C LEU A 78 -14.46 -3.89 -4.07
N THR A 79 -15.31 -2.88 -4.03
CA THR A 79 -15.66 -2.18 -2.78
C THR A 79 -16.32 -3.13 -1.79
N LYS A 80 -17.23 -4.00 -2.25
CA LYS A 80 -17.83 -5.03 -1.40
C LYS A 80 -16.78 -6.02 -0.88
N TRP A 81 -15.87 -6.50 -1.72
CA TRP A 81 -14.79 -7.41 -1.33
C TRP A 81 -13.92 -6.76 -0.24
N LYS A 82 -13.49 -5.52 -0.47
CA LYS A 82 -12.71 -4.73 0.48
C LYS A 82 -13.41 -4.64 1.84
N LEU A 83 -14.69 -4.30 1.86
CA LEU A 83 -15.47 -4.21 3.10
C LEU A 83 -15.72 -5.56 3.79
N MET A 84 -15.56 -6.69 3.08
CA MET A 84 -15.59 -8.01 3.70
C MET A 84 -14.24 -8.41 4.28
N ARG A 85 -13.14 -7.99 3.62
CA ARG A 85 -11.76 -8.24 4.05
C ARG A 85 -11.33 -7.32 5.19
N GLU A 86 -11.81 -6.08 5.24
CA GLU A 86 -11.41 -5.05 6.20
C GLU A 86 -12.55 -4.61 7.13
N LYS A 87 -12.32 -3.52 7.88
CA LYS A 87 -13.33 -2.86 8.70
C LYS A 87 -14.53 -2.40 7.85
N PHE A 88 -15.71 -2.90 8.21
CA PHE A 88 -16.95 -2.63 7.50
C PHE A 88 -17.38 -1.15 7.63
N ARG A 89 -17.61 -0.47 6.50
CA ARG A 89 -18.10 0.91 6.39
C ARG A 89 -19.26 0.97 5.38
N PRO A 90 -20.53 0.85 5.82
CA PRO A 90 -21.67 0.62 4.94
C PRO A 90 -21.88 1.72 3.89
N ASN A 91 -21.69 2.98 4.27
CA ASN A 91 -21.92 4.14 3.40
C ASN A 91 -21.00 4.16 2.16
N LEU A 92 -19.89 3.42 2.18
CA LEU A 92 -18.92 3.43 1.09
C LEU A 92 -19.50 2.85 -0.21
N ILE A 93 -20.33 1.81 -0.11
CA ILE A 93 -20.95 1.17 -1.28
C ILE A 93 -21.91 2.17 -1.96
N ASP A 94 -22.70 2.90 -1.17
CA ASP A 94 -23.69 3.83 -1.71
C ASP A 94 -23.01 5.02 -2.38
N LEU A 95 -21.89 5.51 -1.84
CA LEU A 95 -21.08 6.55 -2.49
C LEU A 95 -20.51 6.07 -3.83
N VAL A 96 -19.99 4.84 -3.88
CA VAL A 96 -19.43 4.27 -5.11
C VAL A 96 -20.49 4.13 -6.19
N ARG A 97 -21.72 3.73 -5.81
CA ARG A 97 -22.84 3.56 -6.75
C ARG A 97 -23.26 4.84 -7.46
N ILE A 98 -23.03 6.02 -6.86
CA ILE A 98 -23.38 7.33 -7.46
C ILE A 98 -22.49 7.67 -8.65
N ASN A 99 -21.30 7.06 -8.78
CA ASN A 99 -20.44 7.31 -9.94
C ASN A 99 -21.09 6.78 -11.23
N THR A 100 -20.79 7.43 -12.35
CA THR A 100 -21.22 6.96 -13.67
C THR A 100 -20.20 5.99 -14.27
N GLU A 101 -20.65 5.05 -15.11
CA GLU A 101 -19.76 4.14 -15.85
C GLU A 101 -18.64 4.88 -16.59
N LYS A 102 -19.00 5.99 -17.25
CA LYS A 102 -18.05 6.86 -17.96
C LYS A 102 -16.99 7.45 -17.03
N ALA A 103 -17.36 7.90 -15.83
CA ALA A 103 -16.41 8.45 -14.87
C ALA A 103 -15.43 7.39 -14.40
N VAL A 104 -15.92 6.20 -14.01
CA VAL A 104 -15.10 5.09 -13.52
C VAL A 104 -14.11 4.63 -14.59
N THR A 105 -14.58 4.38 -15.82
CA THR A 105 -13.71 4.02 -16.95
C THR A 105 -12.69 5.11 -17.25
N THR A 106 -13.10 6.39 -17.28
CA THR A 106 -12.17 7.50 -17.61
C THR A 106 -11.07 7.66 -16.57
N HIS A 107 -11.42 7.59 -15.28
CA HIS A 107 -10.49 7.84 -14.20
C HIS A 107 -9.55 6.66 -13.96
N SER A 108 -10.04 5.42 -14.08
CA SER A 108 -9.18 4.23 -14.03
C SER A 108 -8.15 4.19 -15.16
N LYS A 109 -8.56 4.47 -16.41
CA LYS A 109 -7.62 4.60 -17.54
C LYS A 109 -6.54 5.65 -17.30
N LYS A 110 -6.95 6.84 -16.84
CA LYS A 110 -6.02 7.92 -16.54
C LYS A 110 -5.07 7.52 -15.42
N ALA A 111 -5.56 6.85 -14.37
CA ALA A 111 -4.74 6.38 -13.26
C ALA A 111 -3.67 5.38 -13.71
N PHE A 112 -4.07 4.37 -14.50
CA PHE A 112 -3.17 3.33 -14.99
C PHE A 112 -2.06 3.90 -15.89
N LYS A 113 -2.37 4.91 -16.70
CA LYS A 113 -1.36 5.64 -17.49
C LYS A 113 -0.36 6.47 -16.67
N ARG A 114 -0.62 6.73 -15.39
CA ARG A 114 0.32 7.46 -14.53
C ARG A 114 1.41 6.56 -13.97
N LEU A 115 1.22 5.25 -13.96
CA LEU A 115 2.22 4.33 -13.42
C LEU A 115 3.57 4.45 -14.17
N PRO A 116 4.71 4.43 -13.45
CA PRO A 116 4.89 4.07 -12.04
C PRO A 116 4.67 5.21 -11.02
N ASN A 117 4.17 6.38 -11.43
CA ASN A 117 3.82 7.46 -10.49
C ASN A 117 2.52 7.13 -9.73
N LEU A 118 2.67 6.46 -8.58
CA LEU A 118 1.58 6.07 -7.69
C LEU A 118 0.80 7.27 -7.15
N ALA A 119 1.48 8.37 -6.78
CA ALA A 119 0.81 9.57 -6.28
C ALA A 119 -0.17 10.13 -7.31
N GLY A 120 0.29 10.23 -8.57
CA GLY A 120 -0.53 10.64 -9.70
C GLY A 120 -1.65 9.66 -10.01
N ALA A 121 -1.41 8.35 -9.90
CA ALA A 121 -2.42 7.33 -10.12
C ALA A 121 -3.55 7.39 -9.06
N ILE A 122 -3.18 7.50 -7.77
CA ILE A 122 -4.13 7.67 -6.67
C ILE A 122 -4.94 8.95 -6.86
N ALA A 123 -4.30 10.07 -7.20
CA ALA A 123 -4.99 11.34 -7.44
C ALA A 123 -6.08 11.26 -8.52
N MET A 124 -5.88 10.43 -9.57
CA MET A 124 -6.91 10.22 -10.58
C MET A 124 -8.09 9.40 -10.07
N LEU A 125 -7.84 8.41 -9.22
CA LEU A 125 -8.87 7.52 -8.66
C LEU A 125 -9.68 8.20 -7.56
N THR A 126 -9.05 9.06 -6.74
CA THR A 126 -9.74 9.77 -5.65
C THR A 126 -10.72 10.84 -6.11
N CYS A 127 -10.74 11.17 -7.41
CA CYS A 127 -11.80 11.95 -8.01
C CYS A 127 -13.15 11.22 -8.04
N LEU A 128 -13.18 9.88 -7.88
CA LEU A 128 -14.42 9.10 -7.80
C LEU A 128 -15.03 9.15 -6.38
N LYS A 129 -16.35 9.24 -6.30
CA LYS A 129 -17.07 9.24 -5.02
C LYS A 129 -16.90 7.89 -4.33
N GLY A 130 -16.59 7.92 -3.03
CA GLY A 130 -16.35 6.70 -2.24
C GLY A 130 -15.00 6.02 -2.52
N VAL A 131 -14.10 6.67 -3.27
CA VAL A 131 -12.74 6.16 -3.51
C VAL A 131 -11.73 7.06 -2.81
N GLY A 132 -11.21 6.62 -1.67
CA GLY A 132 -10.05 7.23 -1.01
C GLY A 132 -8.75 6.48 -1.34
N PRO A 133 -7.58 6.88 -0.79
CA PRO A 133 -6.29 6.23 -1.06
C PRO A 133 -6.30 4.71 -0.86
N ALA A 134 -6.93 4.21 0.21
CA ALA A 134 -7.08 2.77 0.41
C ALA A 134 -7.89 2.09 -0.70
N SER A 135 -9.06 2.62 -1.10
CA SER A 135 -9.85 2.03 -2.19
C SER A 135 -9.14 2.16 -3.56
N ALA A 136 -8.43 3.27 -3.78
CA ALA A 136 -7.64 3.49 -4.97
C ALA A 136 -6.47 2.48 -5.05
N SER A 137 -5.79 2.20 -3.93
CA SER A 137 -4.74 1.18 -3.88
C SER A 137 -5.27 -0.22 -4.22
N ALA A 138 -6.50 -0.57 -3.84
CA ALA A 138 -7.12 -1.84 -4.22
C ALA A 138 -7.35 -1.94 -5.74
N ILE A 139 -7.75 -0.84 -6.37
CA ILE A 139 -7.90 -0.77 -7.84
C ILE A 139 -6.54 -0.95 -8.51
N LEU A 140 -5.50 -0.27 -7.99
CA LEU A 140 -4.14 -0.37 -8.53
C LEU A 140 -3.54 -1.75 -8.32
N ALA A 141 -3.72 -2.38 -7.16
CA ALA A 141 -3.19 -3.70 -6.86
C ALA A 141 -3.81 -4.80 -7.75
N ALA A 142 -5.11 -4.71 -8.04
CA ALA A 142 -5.76 -5.62 -8.98
C ALA A 142 -5.24 -5.46 -10.42
N ALA A 143 -4.88 -4.25 -10.82
CA ALA A 143 -4.43 -3.96 -12.19
C ALA A 143 -2.92 -4.06 -12.38
N TYR A 144 -2.11 -3.76 -11.37
CA TYR A 144 -0.66 -3.69 -11.46
C TYR A 144 -0.03 -4.12 -10.13
N PRO A 145 -0.16 -5.41 -9.74
CA PRO A 145 0.37 -5.92 -8.47
C PRO A 145 1.89 -5.76 -8.34
N GLU A 146 2.59 -5.70 -9.49
CA GLU A 146 4.03 -5.41 -9.60
C GLU A 146 4.43 -4.01 -9.13
N GLN A 147 3.48 -3.07 -9.12
CA GLN A 147 3.75 -1.66 -8.84
C GLN A 147 3.06 -1.15 -7.58
N ALA A 148 1.90 -1.70 -7.25
CA ALA A 148 1.02 -1.19 -6.21
C ALA A 148 0.56 -2.32 -5.29
N PRO A 149 0.94 -2.31 -4.00
CA PRO A 149 0.29 -3.14 -3.00
C PRO A 149 -1.06 -2.54 -2.61
N PHE A 150 -1.93 -3.38 -2.06
CA PHE A 150 -3.13 -2.92 -1.38
C PHE A 150 -2.80 -2.31 -0.01
N MET A 151 -3.37 -1.13 0.29
CA MET A 151 -3.21 -0.44 1.57
C MET A 151 -4.15 -1.04 2.63
N ALA A 152 -3.86 -2.28 3.05
CA ALA A 152 -4.63 -2.96 4.08
C ALA A 152 -4.25 -2.45 5.48
N ASP A 153 -5.26 -2.18 6.32
CA ASP A 153 -5.10 -1.73 7.71
C ASP A 153 -4.11 -2.62 8.49
N GLU A 154 -4.28 -3.93 8.38
CA GLU A 154 -3.43 -4.91 9.08
C GLU A 154 -1.96 -4.85 8.60
N CYS A 155 -1.74 -4.61 7.31
CA CYS A 155 -0.40 -4.55 6.71
C CYS A 155 0.30 -3.22 7.02
N MET A 156 -0.44 -2.11 7.07
CA MET A 156 0.08 -0.80 7.46
C MET A 156 0.69 -0.84 8.86
N LEU A 157 -0.05 -1.38 9.85
CA LEU A 157 0.46 -1.55 11.23
C LEU A 157 1.64 -2.52 11.35
N SER A 158 1.82 -3.36 10.34
CA SER A 158 2.85 -4.39 10.29
C SER A 158 4.10 -3.96 9.53
N THR A 159 4.12 -2.71 9.03
CA THR A 159 5.20 -2.18 8.23
C THR A 159 6.07 -1.23 9.06
N PRO A 160 7.39 -1.43 9.15
CA PRO A 160 8.28 -0.52 9.87
C PRO A 160 8.18 0.91 9.35
N GLY A 161 8.18 1.89 10.27
CA GLY A 161 8.11 3.31 9.91
C GLY A 161 6.72 3.81 9.49
N VAL A 162 5.68 2.99 9.64
CA VAL A 162 4.27 3.39 9.48
C VAL A 162 3.64 3.42 10.88
N GLU A 163 3.58 4.62 11.46
CA GLU A 163 3.14 4.81 12.86
C GLU A 163 1.64 5.10 12.98
N THR A 164 1.01 5.56 11.90
CA THR A 164 -0.39 5.96 11.84
C THR A 164 -1.13 5.18 10.75
N MET A 165 -2.42 4.91 11.00
CA MET A 165 -3.33 4.33 10.02
C MET A 165 -4.09 5.43 9.27
N ASP A 166 -3.47 6.59 9.05
CA ASP A 166 -4.16 7.62 8.28
C ASP A 166 -4.22 7.15 6.82
N TYR A 167 -5.36 7.42 6.19
CA TYR A 167 -5.61 6.99 4.82
C TYR A 167 -5.13 8.07 3.85
N THR A 168 -3.90 8.58 4.06
CA THR A 168 -3.34 9.63 3.20
C THR A 168 -2.50 9.06 2.07
N VAL A 169 -2.26 9.89 1.05
CA VAL A 169 -1.36 9.51 -0.05
C VAL A 169 0.08 9.36 0.44
N ALA A 170 0.53 10.19 1.38
CA ALA A 170 1.90 10.16 1.88
C ALA A 170 2.21 8.83 2.59
N GLU A 171 1.31 8.37 3.46
CA GLU A 171 1.48 7.08 4.14
C GLU A 171 1.42 5.91 3.15
N TYR A 172 0.52 5.97 2.17
CA TYR A 172 0.47 4.95 1.13
C TYR A 172 1.80 4.83 0.35
N LEU A 173 2.44 5.96 0.04
CA LEU A 173 3.73 5.97 -0.65
C LEU A 173 4.85 5.42 0.24
N ASN A 174 4.87 5.79 1.52
CA ASN A 174 5.85 5.26 2.48
C ASN A 174 5.69 3.73 2.62
N TYR A 175 4.47 3.26 2.85
CA TYR A 175 4.13 1.84 2.90
C TYR A 175 4.55 1.09 1.63
N THR A 176 4.21 1.63 0.46
CA THR A 176 4.56 0.99 -0.82
C THR A 176 6.08 0.92 -1.02
N MET A 177 6.81 1.94 -0.57
CA MET A 177 8.28 1.94 -0.63
C MET A 177 8.87 0.80 0.22
N GLU A 178 8.38 0.60 1.43
CA GLU A 178 8.88 -0.47 2.32
C GLU A 178 8.56 -1.87 1.77
N LEU A 179 7.36 -2.07 1.24
CA LEU A 179 6.99 -3.33 0.60
C LEU A 179 7.83 -3.61 -0.65
N LYS A 180 8.13 -2.59 -1.45
CA LYS A 180 9.02 -2.72 -2.60
C LYS A 180 10.45 -3.06 -2.19
N LYS A 181 11.01 -2.38 -1.18
CA LYS A 181 12.33 -2.74 -0.64
C LYS A 181 12.34 -4.19 -0.16
N LYS A 182 11.26 -4.65 0.48
CA LYS A 182 11.13 -6.04 0.93
C LYS A 182 11.07 -7.02 -0.25
N SER A 183 10.26 -6.76 -1.29
CA SER A 183 10.22 -7.62 -2.47
C SER A 183 11.57 -7.69 -3.17
N ASP A 184 12.24 -6.55 -3.37
CA ASP A 184 13.56 -6.47 -4.01
C ASP A 184 14.61 -7.25 -3.20
N HIS A 185 14.59 -7.13 -1.87
CA HIS A 185 15.46 -7.88 -0.99
C HIS A 185 15.21 -9.39 -1.08
N LEU A 186 13.95 -9.85 -1.03
CA LEU A 186 13.65 -11.29 -1.15
C LEU A 186 14.08 -11.85 -2.52
N ASN A 187 13.83 -11.11 -3.60
CA ASN A 187 14.27 -11.48 -4.94
C ASN A 187 15.80 -11.56 -5.08
N SER A 188 16.54 -10.78 -4.30
CA SER A 188 18.01 -10.84 -4.28
C SER A 188 18.55 -12.08 -3.56
N LEU A 189 17.77 -12.66 -2.64
CA LEU A 189 18.16 -13.82 -1.84
C LEU A 189 17.76 -15.15 -2.48
N ASP A 190 16.65 -15.17 -3.23
CA ASP A 190 16.13 -16.35 -3.90
C ASP A 190 15.61 -15.99 -5.30
N SER A 191 16.33 -16.43 -6.32
CA SER A 191 15.96 -16.21 -7.73
C SER A 191 14.89 -17.18 -8.23
N SER A 192 14.52 -18.21 -7.46
CA SER A 192 13.50 -19.19 -7.84
C SER A 192 12.08 -18.64 -7.71
N GLN A 193 11.90 -17.57 -6.95
CA GLN A 193 10.62 -16.92 -6.72
C GLN A 193 10.67 -15.44 -7.06
N THR A 194 9.66 -14.96 -7.78
CA THR A 194 9.51 -13.53 -8.09
C THR A 194 8.47 -12.94 -7.15
N TRP A 195 8.94 -12.09 -6.23
CA TRP A 195 8.15 -11.30 -5.31
C TRP A 195 7.82 -9.94 -5.90
N ASN A 196 6.58 -9.53 -5.70
CA ASN A 196 6.10 -8.20 -5.96
C ASN A 196 5.49 -7.55 -4.71
N PRO A 197 5.30 -6.21 -4.70
CA PRO A 197 4.75 -5.52 -3.53
C PRO A 197 3.41 -6.10 -3.05
N HIS A 198 2.52 -6.48 -3.97
CA HIS A 198 1.23 -7.08 -3.61
C HIS A 198 1.37 -8.47 -2.98
N GLN A 199 2.32 -9.31 -3.39
CA GLN A 199 2.56 -10.60 -2.76
C GLN A 199 3.12 -10.43 -1.35
N ILE A 200 3.98 -9.43 -1.12
CA ILE A 200 4.43 -9.06 0.23
C ILE A 200 3.23 -8.66 1.09
N GLU A 201 2.32 -7.84 0.56
CA GLU A 201 1.06 -7.46 1.24
C GLU A 201 0.24 -8.69 1.63
N LEU A 202 0.01 -9.63 0.71
CA LEU A 202 -0.80 -10.82 0.96
C LEU A 202 -0.16 -11.74 2.00
N ALA A 203 1.16 -11.94 1.96
CA ALA A 203 1.89 -12.73 2.94
C ALA A 203 1.84 -12.10 4.34
N LEU A 204 2.02 -10.78 4.41
CA LEU A 204 1.98 -10.02 5.66
C LEU A 204 0.57 -10.05 6.28
N TRP A 205 -0.45 -9.88 5.44
CA TRP A 205 -1.85 -10.00 5.84
C TRP A 205 -2.17 -11.40 6.36
N ALA A 206 -1.71 -12.45 5.66
CA ALA A 206 -1.90 -13.83 6.08
C ALA A 206 -1.28 -14.09 7.46
N HIS A 207 -0.08 -13.54 7.72
CA HIS A 207 0.59 -13.64 9.02
C HIS A 207 -0.23 -12.97 10.11
N PHE A 208 -0.69 -11.73 9.88
CA PHE A 208 -1.52 -11.00 10.83
C PHE A 208 -2.81 -11.77 11.18
N VAL A 209 -3.50 -12.27 10.15
CA VAL A 209 -4.76 -12.99 10.31
C VAL A 209 -4.54 -14.33 11.03
N ALA A 210 -3.48 -15.05 10.70
CA ALA A 210 -3.10 -16.28 11.39
C ALA A 210 -2.86 -16.02 12.88
N GLY A 211 -2.03 -15.03 13.23
CA GLY A 211 -1.76 -14.67 14.63
C GLY A 211 -3.03 -14.28 15.41
N SER A 212 -3.99 -13.64 14.73
CA SER A 212 -5.23 -13.15 15.33
C SER A 212 -6.35 -14.20 15.42
N LEU A 213 -6.47 -15.09 14.43
CA LEU A 213 -7.67 -15.93 14.25
C LEU A 213 -7.38 -17.44 14.21
N ASP A 214 -6.19 -17.86 13.78
CA ASP A 214 -5.79 -19.26 13.61
C ASP A 214 -4.26 -19.43 13.69
N GLN A 215 -3.74 -19.57 14.92
CA GLN A 215 -2.31 -19.75 15.17
C GLN A 215 -1.76 -21.09 14.67
N SER A 216 -2.63 -22.06 14.33
CA SER A 216 -2.17 -23.33 13.76
C SER A 216 -1.47 -23.13 12.42
N ILE A 217 -1.83 -22.08 11.68
CA ILE A 217 -1.14 -21.68 10.45
C ILE A 217 0.31 -21.30 10.74
N LEU A 218 0.59 -20.61 11.86
CA LEU A 218 1.94 -20.20 12.25
C LEU A 218 2.78 -21.35 12.81
N SER A 219 2.15 -22.36 13.40
CA SER A 219 2.84 -23.49 14.04
C SER A 219 3.71 -24.33 13.10
N ASN A 220 3.48 -24.24 11.78
CA ASN A 220 4.26 -24.94 10.75
C ASN A 220 5.17 -23.98 9.96
N LEU A 221 5.58 -22.85 10.56
CA LEU A 221 6.59 -21.97 9.95
C LEU A 221 7.91 -22.75 9.80
N PRO A 222 8.51 -22.78 8.59
CA PRO A 222 9.77 -23.49 8.35
C PRO A 222 10.88 -23.00 9.30
N THR A 223 11.58 -23.92 9.95
CA THR A 223 12.82 -23.60 10.68
C THR A 223 14.01 -23.60 9.71
N PRO A 224 15.23 -23.13 10.06
CA PRO A 224 16.34 -23.10 9.10
C PRO A 224 16.85 -24.51 8.84
N GLU A 225 16.50 -25.47 9.70
CA GLU A 225 16.80 -26.90 9.60
C GLU A 225 15.95 -27.59 8.53
N ASP A 226 14.75 -27.05 8.23
CA ASP A 226 13.84 -27.56 7.21
C ASP A 226 14.20 -27.08 5.79
N LEU A 227 15.20 -26.20 5.65
CA LEU A 227 15.62 -25.68 4.35
C LEU A 227 16.62 -26.63 3.68
N PRO A 228 16.45 -26.96 2.40
CA PRO A 228 17.46 -27.72 1.67
C PRO A 228 18.79 -26.95 1.71
N GLN A 229 19.82 -27.55 2.30
CA GLN A 229 21.17 -27.00 2.33
C GLN A 229 21.64 -26.81 0.87
N SER A 230 21.74 -25.56 0.43
CA SER A 230 22.48 -25.24 -0.77
C SER A 230 23.95 -25.54 -0.48
N ASN A 231 24.50 -26.55 -1.16
CA ASN A 231 25.93 -26.84 -1.13
C ASN A 231 26.68 -25.63 -1.74
N VAL A 232 27.12 -24.71 -0.88
CA VAL A 232 28.11 -23.70 -1.26
C VAL A 232 29.47 -24.38 -1.14
N ASN A 233 30.06 -24.73 -2.28
CA ASN A 233 31.47 -25.11 -2.33
C ASN A 233 32.30 -23.88 -1.94
N GLU A 234 32.93 -23.93 -0.76
CA GLU A 234 34.04 -23.04 -0.42
C GLU A 234 35.27 -23.47 -1.23
N GLU A 235 35.55 -22.78 -2.33
CA GLU A 235 36.90 -22.77 -2.91
C GLU A 235 37.72 -21.67 -2.21
N GLN A 236 38.63 -22.12 -1.36
CA GLN A 236 39.73 -21.33 -0.83
C GLN A 236 40.69 -20.96 -1.95
N GLU A 237 40.93 -19.67 -2.18
CA GLU A 237 42.16 -19.21 -2.81
C GLU A 237 42.92 -18.26 -1.88
N LYS A 238 44.18 -18.63 -1.65
CA LYS A 238 45.19 -17.93 -0.86
C LYS A 238 46.34 -17.55 -1.79
N SER A 239 46.99 -16.43 -1.47
CA SER A 239 48.29 -15.93 -1.99
C SER A 239 48.15 -15.06 -3.26
N GLU A 240 48.81 -13.92 -3.43
CA GLU A 240 50.19 -13.51 -3.09
C GLU A 240 50.35 -11.97 -3.05
N GLN A 241 51.32 -11.46 -2.29
CA GLN A 241 51.80 -10.07 -2.28
C GLN A 241 52.79 -9.80 -3.44
N PRO A 242 53.00 -8.53 -3.85
CA PRO A 242 54.27 -8.11 -4.43
C PRO A 242 54.98 -7.05 -3.58
N LYS A 243 56.33 -7.15 -3.51
CA LYS A 243 57.23 -6.17 -2.89
C LYS A 243 58.34 -5.76 -3.89
N ALA A 244 58.52 -4.43 -3.99
CA ALA A 244 59.72 -3.65 -4.34
C ALA A 244 60.32 -3.71 -5.76
N GLU A 245 60.55 -2.53 -6.38
CA GLU A 245 61.85 -1.86 -6.43
C GLU A 245 61.81 -0.46 -7.11
N GLU A 246 62.90 0.29 -6.96
CA GLU A 246 63.06 1.76 -6.90
C GLU A 246 63.25 2.55 -8.22
N LYS A 247 63.19 3.89 -8.06
CA LYS A 247 63.42 5.02 -9.00
C LYS A 247 64.83 5.08 -9.63
N PRO A 248 65.05 5.94 -10.67
CA PRO A 248 65.50 7.35 -10.52
C PRO A 248 64.85 8.30 -11.58
N LYS A 249 65.00 9.63 -11.70
CA LYS A 249 65.34 10.86 -10.92
C LYS A 249 65.34 12.02 -11.96
N SER A 250 64.82 13.23 -11.62
CA SER A 250 65.09 14.59 -12.19
C SER A 250 63.80 15.39 -12.46
N THR A 251 63.62 16.71 -12.30
CA THR A 251 64.31 17.86 -11.67
C THR A 251 63.31 19.04 -11.75
N LEU A 252 63.11 19.73 -10.61
CA LEU A 252 62.72 21.14 -10.30
C LEU A 252 61.93 22.09 -11.25
N GLN A 253 61.26 23.03 -10.55
CA GLN A 253 60.86 24.43 -10.87
C GLN A 253 59.41 24.66 -11.31
N ASP A 254 58.64 25.64 -10.84
CA ASP A 254 58.78 26.69 -9.81
C ASP A 254 57.35 27.28 -9.54
N GLU A 255 57.17 27.84 -8.33
CA GLU A 255 56.37 29.02 -7.90
C GLU A 255 54.96 29.27 -8.52
N ASP A 256 53.90 29.42 -7.72
CA ASP A 256 53.64 30.62 -6.91
C ASP A 256 52.14 30.78 -6.51
N SER A 257 51.94 31.57 -5.45
CA SER A 257 50.76 32.40 -5.13
C SER A 257 49.54 31.83 -4.39
N ILE A 258 49.65 31.97 -3.07
CA ILE A 258 48.87 32.84 -2.18
C ILE A 258 47.39 32.55 -1.87
N ASP A 259 47.15 32.75 -0.59
CA ASP A 259 46.03 32.36 0.23
C ASP A 259 45.17 33.58 0.57
N THR A 260 43.96 33.32 1.08
CA THR A 260 43.20 34.15 2.04
C THR A 260 42.31 35.34 1.54
N VAL A 261 41.00 35.09 1.71
CA VAL A 261 39.94 35.88 2.39
C VAL A 261 39.15 37.04 1.75
N ASP A 262 37.84 36.88 2.01
CA ASP A 262 36.78 37.86 2.30
C ASP A 262 36.34 38.83 1.20
N SER A 263 35.04 38.77 0.84
CA SER A 263 34.08 39.71 1.43
C SER A 263 32.67 39.57 0.84
N PHE A 264 31.74 39.60 1.77
CA PHE A 264 30.30 39.85 1.66
C PHE A 264 30.01 41.27 1.13
N VAL A 265 29.05 41.43 0.20
CA VAL A 265 27.95 42.43 0.22
C VAL A 265 27.09 42.38 -1.08
N SER A 266 25.79 42.28 -0.85
CA SER A 266 24.59 42.76 -1.58
C SER A 266 24.51 42.77 -3.11
N SER A 267 23.41 42.21 -3.64
CA SER A 267 22.48 43.01 -4.44
C SER A 267 21.08 42.38 -4.54
N SER A 268 20.09 43.26 -4.45
CA SER A 268 18.65 43.05 -4.50
C SER A 268 18.14 42.63 -5.88
N GLY A 269 17.00 41.94 -5.92
CA GLY A 269 16.22 41.71 -7.14
C GLY A 269 14.80 41.27 -6.80
N GLU A 270 13.86 42.22 -6.88
CA GLU A 270 12.42 41.99 -6.80
C GLU A 270 11.93 41.16 -7.99
N ALA A 271 11.02 40.21 -7.76
CA ALA A 271 10.08 39.76 -8.77
C ALA A 271 8.77 39.33 -8.12
N SER A 272 7.71 40.00 -8.60
CA SER A 272 6.32 39.97 -8.20
C SER A 272 5.68 38.58 -8.35
N ASN A 273 4.91 38.15 -7.35
CA ASN A 273 3.95 37.05 -7.48
C ASN A 273 2.55 37.59 -7.20
N ASP A 274 1.77 37.71 -8.26
CA ASP A 274 0.35 38.04 -8.26
C ASP A 274 -0.39 36.81 -8.80
N ALA A 275 -1.14 36.11 -7.92
CA ALA A 275 -2.15 35.12 -8.31
C ALA A 275 -3.15 34.92 -7.15
N PRO A 276 -4.47 34.82 -7.44
CA PRO A 276 -5.51 35.24 -6.51
C PRO A 276 -5.98 34.13 -5.56
N GLU A 277 -6.31 34.59 -4.35
CA GLU A 277 -6.93 33.85 -3.25
C GLU A 277 -8.46 33.81 -3.45
N PHE A 278 -9.04 32.62 -3.67
CA PHE A 278 -10.49 32.43 -3.73
C PHE A 278 -11.05 32.33 -2.31
N ALA A 279 -11.43 33.46 -1.73
CA ALA A 279 -12.20 33.54 -0.51
C ALA A 279 -13.70 33.34 -0.80
N TYR A 280 -14.29 32.30 -0.21
CA TYR A 280 -15.74 32.14 -0.15
C TYR A 280 -16.33 33.14 0.86
N THR A 281 -16.99 34.18 0.37
CA THR A 281 -17.86 35.04 1.19
C THR A 281 -19.27 34.43 1.24
N HIS A 282 -19.68 34.05 2.45
CA HIS A 282 -21.08 33.76 2.76
C HIS A 282 -21.75 35.08 3.16
N THR A 283 -22.66 35.57 2.33
CA THR A 283 -23.66 36.56 2.75
C THR A 283 -25.02 35.92 2.61
N ASP A 284 -25.75 35.81 3.73
CA ASP A 284 -27.19 36.05 3.72
C ASP A 284 -27.60 36.52 5.13
N LYS A 285 -28.04 37.77 5.19
CA LYS A 285 -28.82 38.34 6.29
C LYS A 285 -30.24 38.49 5.78
N GLU A 286 -31.18 37.76 6.36
CA GLU A 286 -32.51 38.30 6.60
C GLU A 286 -32.89 38.10 8.07
N LYS A 287 -33.22 39.21 8.72
CA LYS A 287 -33.84 39.29 10.04
C LYS A 287 -35.34 39.48 9.83
N GLY A 288 -36.14 38.67 10.52
CA GLY A 288 -37.58 38.89 10.68
C GLY A 288 -38.10 38.10 11.88
N ASN A 289 -38.33 38.81 12.97
CA ASN A 289 -38.63 38.33 14.32
C ASN A 289 -40.14 38.06 14.53
N LYS A 290 -40.51 37.02 15.32
CA LYS A 290 -41.42 37.06 16.50
C LYS A 290 -42.09 35.71 16.83
N ASP A 291 -41.63 35.13 17.93
CA ASP A 291 -42.35 34.67 19.12
C ASP A 291 -43.87 34.35 19.06
N ASN A 292 -44.24 33.13 19.45
CA ASN A 292 -45.15 32.85 20.59
C ASN A 292 -45.39 31.34 20.73
N GLY A 293 -45.11 30.82 21.92
CA GLY A 293 -45.32 29.42 22.28
C GLY A 293 -46.77 28.99 22.44
N LEU A 294 -46.99 27.67 22.46
CA LEU A 294 -48.02 26.99 23.25
C LEU A 294 -47.80 25.47 23.22
N GLU A 295 -47.89 24.89 24.41
CA GLU A 295 -47.78 23.47 24.78
C GLU A 295 -48.82 22.53 24.10
N PRO A 296 -48.63 21.20 24.19
CA PRO A 296 -49.38 20.21 23.43
C PRO A 296 -50.66 19.74 24.15
N PRO A 297 -51.66 19.18 23.45
CA PRO A 297 -52.71 18.42 24.10
C PRO A 297 -52.42 16.92 24.02
N THR A 298 -52.29 16.31 25.19
CA THR A 298 -52.68 14.92 25.43
C THR A 298 -54.20 14.78 25.33
N LYS A 299 -54.72 13.71 24.71
CA LYS A 299 -55.98 13.08 25.11
C LYS A 299 -56.16 11.67 24.53
N LYS A 300 -56.85 10.86 25.34
CA LYS A 300 -56.96 9.40 25.37
C LYS A 300 -57.97 8.80 24.37
N CYS A 301 -57.71 7.54 24.02
CA CYS A 301 -58.58 6.36 23.89
C CYS A 301 -60.01 6.45 23.31
N ARG A 302 -60.22 5.65 22.25
CA ARG A 302 -61.35 4.71 21.97
C ARG A 302 -60.81 3.82 20.81
N VAL A 303 -60.86 2.50 20.77
CA VAL A 303 -61.73 1.44 21.32
C VAL A 303 -60.84 0.26 21.73
#